data_AF-A0A835EM76-F1
#
_entry.id   AF-A0A835EM76-F1
#
_cell.length_a   1.000
_cell.length_b   1.000
_cell.length_c   1.000
_cell.angle_alpha   90.00
_cell.angle_beta   90.00
_cell.angle_gamma   90.00
#
_symmetry.space_group_name_H-M   'P 1'
#
loop_
_entity.id
_entity.type
_entity.pdbx_description
1 polymer ?
#
loop_
_entity_poly.entity_id
_entity_poly.type
_entity_poly.pdbx_seq_one_letter_code
_entity_poly.pdbx_strand_id
1 'polypeptide(L)'
;MVCGYCRQLLAYPKGSVHVQCFGCGTINLVLEDFFAFSPSLSEHEVGKVYCGKCETLLMYPFGAPAVKCSNCCFVTEVGVSELLLLT
;
A
#
# COMPACT_ATOMS: atom_id res chain seq x y z
N MET A 1 -5.18 -16.65 -6.03
CA MET A 1 -6.13 -15.50 -6.07
C MET A 1 -7.39 -15.93 -6.81
N VAL A 2 -8.50 -15.24 -6.59
CA VAL A 2 -9.74 -15.47 -7.34
C VAL A 2 -9.89 -14.35 -8.37
N CYS A 3 -10.19 -14.68 -9.64
CA CYS A 3 -10.41 -13.67 -10.67
C CYS A 3 -11.64 -12.81 -10.36
N GLY A 4 -11.50 -11.48 -10.45
CA GLY A 4 -12.59 -10.54 -10.18
C GLY A 4 -13.74 -10.58 -11.19
N TYR A 5 -13.53 -11.18 -12.37
CA TYR A 5 -14.55 -11.28 -13.42
C TYR A 5 -15.23 -12.65 -13.45
N CYS A 6 -14.48 -13.71 -13.80
CA CYS A 6 -15.04 -15.05 -14.00
C CYS A 6 -15.00 -15.94 -12.75
N ARG A 7 -14.47 -15.43 -11.62
CA ARG A 7 -14.32 -16.15 -10.34
C ARG A 7 -13.47 -17.43 -10.39
N GLN A 8 -12.68 -17.62 -11.45
CA GLN A 8 -11.72 -18.71 -11.54
C GLN A 8 -10.65 -18.59 -10.44
N LEU A 9 -10.28 -19.70 -9.81
CA LEU A 9 -9.11 -19.75 -8.93
C LEU A 9 -7.84 -19.80 -9.79
N LEU A 10 -6.90 -18.90 -9.50
CA LEU A 10 -5.66 -18.72 -10.25
C LEU A 10 -4.46 -18.89 -9.31
N ALA A 11 -3.57 -19.81 -9.68
CA ALA A 11 -2.24 -19.91 -9.10
C ALA A 11 -1.31 -18.90 -9.78
N TYR A 12 -0.37 -18.34 -9.03
CA TYR A 12 0.61 -17.40 -9.53
C TYR A 12 1.87 -17.44 -8.66
N PRO A 13 3.05 -17.07 -9.21
CA PRO A 13 4.28 -17.02 -8.44
C PRO A 13 4.28 -15.84 -7.47
N LYS A 14 4.86 -16.03 -6.28
CA LYS A 14 4.99 -14.98 -5.26
C LYS A 14 5.65 -13.72 -5.84
N GLY A 15 5.10 -12.55 -5.51
CA GLY A 15 5.61 -11.26 -6.01
C GLY A 15 5.11 -10.88 -7.42
N SER A 16 4.18 -11.66 -7.99
CA SER A 16 3.43 -11.19 -9.16
C SER A 16 2.65 -9.93 -8.79
N VAL A 17 2.72 -8.89 -9.63
CA VAL A 17 1.88 -7.69 -9.48
C VAL A 17 0.59 -7.84 -10.29
N HIS A 18 0.69 -8.52 -11.44
CA HIS A 18 -0.41 -8.75 -12.36
C HIS A 18 -0.47 -10.22 -12.76
N VAL A 19 -1.68 -10.77 -12.80
CA VAL A 19 -1.92 -12.15 -13.22
C VAL A 19 -3.09 -12.16 -14.18
N GLN A 20 -2.83 -12.61 -15.40
CA GLN A 20 -3.84 -12.80 -16.42
C GLN A 20 -4.63 -14.09 -16.17
N CYS A 21 -5.95 -14.00 -16.17
CA CYS A 21 -6.82 -15.17 -16.07
C CYS A 21 -6.78 -15.98 -17.36
N PHE A 22 -6.47 -17.27 -17.28
CA PHE A 22 -6.50 -18.16 -18.45
C PHE A 22 -7.91 -18.44 -18.98
N GLY A 23 -8.95 -18.28 -18.14
CA GLY A 23 -10.33 -18.57 -18.53
C GLY A 23 -11.02 -17.43 -19.28
N CYS A 24 -10.75 -16.17 -18.91
CA CYS A 24 -11.43 -15.00 -19.49
C CYS A 24 -10.47 -13.91 -20.01
N GLY A 25 -9.16 -14.08 -19.89
CA GLY A 25 -8.16 -13.11 -20.32
C GLY A 25 -8.03 -11.86 -19.44
N THR A 26 -8.87 -11.68 -18.42
CA THR A 26 -8.82 -10.53 -17.51
C THR A 26 -7.50 -10.47 -16.75
N ILE A 27 -6.84 -9.31 -16.76
CA ILE A 27 -5.66 -9.03 -15.94
C ILE A 27 -6.13 -8.64 -14.54
N ASN A 28 -5.72 -9.37 -13.51
CA ASN A 28 -6.03 -9.07 -12.12
C ASN A 28 -4.77 -8.56 -11.41
N LEU A 29 -4.96 -7.65 -10.48
CA LEU A 29 -3.91 -7.14 -9.61
C LEU A 29 -3.76 -8.07 -8.40
N VAL A 30 -2.54 -8.50 -8.13
CA VAL A 30 -2.21 -9.30 -6.96
C VAL A 30 -1.74 -8.35 -5.86
N LEU A 31 -2.49 -8.32 -4.77
CA LEU A 31 -2.15 -7.57 -3.56
C LEU A 31 -1.49 -8.50 -2.55
N GLU A 32 -0.34 -9.08 -2.92
CA GLU A 32 0.51 -9.77 -1.94
C GLU A 32 1.40 -8.74 -1.24
N ASP A 33 1.16 -8.58 0.06
CA ASP A 33 2.14 -8.16 1.06
C ASP A 33 2.86 -6.81 0.92
N PHE A 34 2.30 -5.80 0.25
CA PHE A 34 2.66 -4.40 0.54
C PHE A 34 2.14 -3.92 1.92
N PHE A 35 1.22 -4.67 2.54
CA PHE A 35 0.70 -4.41 3.89
C PHE A 35 1.20 -5.42 4.96
N ALA A 36 1.93 -6.47 4.57
CA ALA A 36 2.25 -7.59 5.47
C ALA A 36 3.74 -7.75 5.81
N PHE A 37 4.60 -6.79 5.44
CA PHE A 37 6.00 -6.76 5.88
C PHE A 37 6.30 -5.55 6.76
N SER A 38 5.74 -5.56 7.97
CA SER A 38 6.47 -5.03 9.13
C SER A 38 6.44 -6.11 10.22
N PRO A 39 7.46 -6.98 10.28
CA PRO A 39 7.55 -7.94 11.36
C PRO A 39 7.87 -7.15 12.62
N SER A 40 6.93 -7.18 13.57
CA SER A 40 7.05 -6.66 14.95
C SER A 40 7.28 -5.15 15.10
N LEU A 41 6.20 -4.39 15.35
CA LEU A 41 6.13 -3.41 16.46
C LEU A 41 4.69 -2.87 16.61
N SER A 42 4.14 -3.13 17.80
CA SER A 42 3.00 -2.47 18.49
C SER A 42 2.00 -1.64 17.69
N GLU A 43 0.72 -2.02 17.81
CA GLU A 43 -0.52 -1.34 17.37
C GLU A 43 -0.75 0.08 17.96
N HIS A 44 0.29 0.71 18.50
CA HIS A 44 0.24 1.97 19.24
C HIS A 44 1.23 3.03 18.71
N GLU A 45 2.01 2.74 17.67
CA GLU A 45 2.93 3.74 17.12
C GLU A 45 2.20 4.75 16.23
N VAL A 46 2.48 6.04 16.48
CA VAL A 46 1.96 7.17 15.71
C VAL A 46 3.06 7.65 14.77
N GLY A 47 2.82 7.52 13.47
CA GLY A 47 3.69 8.05 12.42
C GLY A 47 3.57 9.57 12.31
N LYS A 48 4.59 10.19 11.70
CA LYS A 48 4.65 11.63 11.46
C LYS A 48 4.99 11.89 10.01
N VAL A 49 4.27 12.82 9.38
CA VAL A 49 4.54 13.26 8.00
C VAL A 49 4.27 14.76 7.88
N TYR A 50 5.09 15.49 7.12
CA TYR A 50 4.81 16.87 6.78
C TYR A 50 3.89 16.94 5.57
N CYS A 51 2.86 17.77 5.63
CA CYS A 51 1.98 18.01 4.50
C CYS A 51 2.78 18.57 3.32
N GLY A 52 2.71 17.93 2.15
CA GLY A 52 3.43 18.34 0.94
C GLY A 52 3.00 19.69 0.33
N LYS A 53 2.01 20.37 0.92
CA LYS A 53 1.50 21.67 0.42
C LYS A 53 1.68 22.83 1.40
N CYS A 54 1.38 22.62 2.68
CA CYS A 54 1.41 23.67 3.69
C CYS A 54 2.38 23.39 4.84
N GLU A 55 3.22 22.35 4.69
CA GLU A 55 4.29 21.98 5.63
C GLU A 55 3.82 21.74 7.07
N THR A 56 2.51 21.59 7.27
CA THR A 56 1.94 21.27 8.57
C THR A 56 2.33 19.84 8.94
N LEU A 57 2.88 19.64 10.14
CA LEU A 57 3.16 18.32 10.69
C LEU A 57 1.84 17.60 10.98
N LEU A 58 1.66 16.42 10.40
CA LEU A 58 0.50 15.54 10.57
C LEU A 58 0.92 14.28 11.32
N MET A 59 0.07 13.84 12.25
CA MET A 59 0.22 12.58 12.97
C MET A 59 -0.80 11.58 12.44
N TYR A 60 -0.40 10.33 12.25
CA TYR A 60 -1.26 9.31 11.67
C TYR A 60 -1.02 7.94 12.31
N PRO A 61 -2.05 7.07 12.37
CA PRO A 61 -1.88 5.71 12.87
C PRO A 61 -0.95 4.92 11.94
N PHE A 62 -0.04 4.13 12.50
CA PHE A 62 0.85 3.29 11.70
C PHE A 62 0.05 2.44 10.68
N GLY A 63 0.57 2.34 9.46
CA GLY A 63 -0.09 1.62 8.35
C GLY A 63 -1.09 2.45 7.54
N ALA A 64 -1.30 3.74 7.84
CA ALA A 64 -2.07 4.60 6.94
C ALA A 64 -1.28 4.82 5.63
N PRO A 65 -1.84 4.50 4.45
CA PRO A 65 -1.15 4.68 3.17
C PRO A 65 -1.03 6.17 2.78
N ALA A 66 -1.94 7.00 3.29
CA ALA A 66 -1.98 8.43 3.04
C ALA A 66 -2.65 9.17 4.19
N VAL A 67 -2.33 10.45 4.33
CA VAL A 67 -2.85 11.33 5.38
C VAL A 67 -3.40 12.60 4.77
N LYS A 68 -4.66 12.90 5.07
CA LYS A 68 -5.30 14.16 4.65
C LYS A 68 -5.01 15.27 5.66
N CYS A 69 -4.44 16.37 5.18
CA CYS A 69 -4.17 17.54 6.01
C CYS A 69 -5.48 18.20 6.48
N SER A 70 -5.63 18.43 7.77
CA SER A 70 -6.78 19.15 8.35
C SER A 70 -6.78 20.65 8.00
N ASN A 71 -5.62 21.23 7.70
CA ASN A 71 -5.46 22.65 7.43
C ASN A 71 -5.75 23.02 5.96
N CYS A 72 -5.24 22.23 5.01
CA CYS A 72 -5.36 22.55 3.58
C CYS A 72 -6.04 21.45 2.73
N CYS A 73 -6.54 20.38 3.37
CA CYS A 73 -7.19 19.23 2.73
C CYS A 73 -6.33 18.46 1.72
N PHE A 74 -5.04 18.79 1.59
CA PHE A 74 -4.10 18.08 0.74
C PHE A 74 -3.84 16.66 1.28
N VAL A 75 -3.90 15.66 0.40
CA VAL A 75 -3.60 14.27 0.74
C VAL A 75 -2.11 14.04 0.47
N THR A 76 -1.38 13.67 1.51
CA THR A 76 0.04 13.32 1.41
C THR A 76 0.15 11.80 1.49
N GLU A 77 0.69 11.19 0.44
CA GLU A 77 1.01 9.77 0.43
C GLU A 77 2.13 9.51 1.44
N VAL A 78 1.89 8.59 2.36
CA VAL A 78 2.90 8.10 3.29
C VAL A 78 3.56 6.90 2.61
N GLY A 79 4.48 7.20 1.70
CA GLY A 79 5.35 6.19 1.12
C GLY A 79 6.30 5.68 2.20
N VAL A 80 6.43 4.36 2.33
CA VAL A 80 7.62 3.77 2.94
C VAL A 80 8.82 4.40 2.24
N SER A 81 9.58 5.21 2.98
CA SER A 81 10.81 5.80 2.47
C SER A 81 11.63 4.73 1.77
N GLU A 82 12.17 5.07 0.61
CA GLU A 82 13.27 4.39 -0.08
C GLU A 82 14.46 4.16 0.87
N LEU A 83 14.34 3.22 1.80
CA LEU A 83 15.46 2.59 2.50
C LEU A 83 15.79 1.23 1.87
N LEU A 84 15.44 1.10 0.58
CA LEU A 84 16.08 0.21 -0.39
C LEU A 84 17.02 1.02 -1.31
N LEU A 85 17.55 2.15 -0.81
CA LEU A 85 18.64 2.91 -1.44
C LEU A 85 19.87 3.03 -0.52
N LEU A 86 20.21 1.98 0.22
CA LEU A 86 21.59 1.76 0.65
C LEU A 86 21.96 0.31 0.34
N THR A 87 22.35 0.11 -0.93
CA THR A 87 23.33 -0.89 -1.34
C THR A 87 24.60 -0.81 -0.50
#